data_AF-A0A1X7SKX7-F1
#
_entry.id   AF-A0A1X7SKX7-F1
#
_cell.length_a   1.000
_cell.length_b   1.000
_cell.length_c   1.000
_cell.angle_alpha   90.00
_cell.angle_beta   90.00
_cell.angle_gamma   90.00
#
_symmetry.space_group_name_H-M   'P 1'
#
loop_
_entity.id
_entity.type
_entity.pdbx_description
1 polymer ?
#
loop_
_entity_poly.entity_id
_entity_poly.type
_entity_poly.pdbx_seq_one_letter_code
_entity_poly.pdbx_strand_id
1 'polypeptide(L)'
;MVEKPWFRDFMKDVEPRFKNTSRRSVDTKVSALATQRRSHLLKKLAAIAKHGLQPSFTLDFWMGRDSRSFMGCTIHYVCDKQLKHTILCFKEVPPTHTSDSITLHFEGLHDCYEIRCFQIITDNAANMKCVFLIPHEIATQEIDDDDDDDDDDDIEIDNEDLEEWNLMN
;
A
#
# COMPACT_ATOMS: atom_id res chain seq x y z
N MET A 1 -2.39 27.34 -7.60
CA MET A 1 -1.17 28.15 -7.66
C MET A 1 -0.92 28.70 -9.07
N VAL A 2 -0.71 27.84 -10.07
CA VAL A 2 -0.37 28.25 -11.47
C VAL A 2 -1.42 29.10 -12.20
N GLU A 3 -2.68 29.07 -11.76
CA GLU A 3 -3.76 29.87 -12.35
C GLU A 3 -3.94 31.25 -11.68
N LYS A 4 -3.23 31.52 -10.58
CA LYS A 4 -3.37 32.79 -9.85
C LYS A 4 -2.72 33.94 -10.62
N PRO A 5 -3.33 35.14 -10.68
CA PRO A 5 -2.78 36.27 -11.43
C PRO A 5 -1.34 36.62 -11.07
N TRP A 6 -1.02 36.69 -9.77
CA TRP A 6 0.32 36.99 -9.28
C TRP A 6 1.39 35.97 -9.75
N PHE A 7 1.02 34.69 -9.87
CA PHE A 7 1.95 33.67 -10.35
C PHE A 7 2.22 33.86 -11.85
N ARG A 8 1.19 34.25 -12.61
CA ARG A 8 1.33 34.52 -14.04
C ARG A 8 2.17 35.77 -14.29
N ASP A 9 1.99 36.81 -13.50
CA ASP A 9 2.78 38.04 -13.62
C ASP A 9 4.24 37.77 -13.25
N PHE A 10 4.49 37.04 -12.16
CA PHE A 10 5.83 36.56 -11.81
C PHE A 10 6.49 35.75 -12.94
N MET A 11 5.75 34.82 -13.57
CA MET A 11 6.30 34.00 -14.66
C MET A 11 6.60 34.82 -15.93
N LYS A 12 5.92 35.95 -16.17
CA LYS A 12 6.27 36.84 -17.29
C LYS A 12 7.67 37.44 -17.11
N ASP A 13 8.07 37.72 -15.87
CA ASP A 13 9.39 38.28 -15.58
C ASP A 13 10.49 37.21 -15.60
N VAL A 14 10.18 35.99 -15.13
CA VAL A 14 11.15 34.89 -15.03
C VAL A 14 11.38 34.16 -16.36
N GLU A 15 10.32 33.80 -17.08
CA GLU A 15 10.40 33.14 -18.38
C GLU A 15 9.19 33.56 -19.24
N PRO A 16 9.33 34.63 -20.04
CA PRO A 16 8.23 35.18 -20.84
C PRO A 16 7.59 34.18 -21.82
N ARG A 17 8.29 33.10 -22.19
CA ARG A 17 7.78 32.05 -23.09
C ARG A 17 6.99 30.97 -22.35
N PHE A 18 6.89 31.04 -21.02
CA PHE A 18 6.14 30.09 -20.23
C PHE A 18 4.66 30.11 -20.64
N LYS A 19 4.20 29.00 -21.22
CA LYS A 19 2.79 28.82 -21.56
C LYS A 19 2.05 28.25 -20.36
N ASN A 20 1.13 29.05 -19.82
CA ASN A 20 0.26 28.62 -18.74
C ASN A 20 -0.47 27.33 -19.12
N THR A 21 -0.31 26.30 -18.29
CA THR A 21 -1.08 25.05 -18.40
C THR A 21 -2.24 25.13 -17.41
N SER A 22 -3.45 24.83 -17.87
CA SER A 22 -4.61 24.76 -16.98
C SER A 22 -4.59 23.50 -16.13
N ARG A 23 -5.25 23.53 -14.97
CA ARG A 23 -5.45 22.33 -14.13
C ARG A 23 -5.97 21.14 -14.95
N ARG A 24 -7.00 21.39 -15.77
CA ARG A 24 -7.60 20.37 -16.66
C ARG A 24 -6.58 19.72 -17.60
N SER A 25 -5.65 20.52 -18.16
CA SER A 25 -4.62 19.99 -19.05
C SER A 25 -3.58 19.17 -18.31
N VAL A 26 -3.22 19.56 -17.07
CA VAL A 26 -2.35 18.73 -16.21
C VAL A 26 -3.05 17.43 -15.88
N ASP A 27 -4.29 17.47 -15.39
CA ASP A 27 -5.06 16.29 -15.00
C ASP A 27 -5.17 15.30 -16.17
N THR A 28 -5.51 15.79 -17.36
CA THR A 28 -5.62 14.94 -18.56
C THR A 28 -4.29 14.26 -18.90
N LYS A 29 -3.17 15.01 -18.82
CA LYS A 29 -1.84 14.45 -19.08
C LYS A 29 -1.42 13.44 -18.02
N VAL A 30 -1.66 13.73 -16.74
CA VAL A 30 -1.33 12.85 -15.63
C VAL A 30 -2.14 11.55 -15.73
N SER A 31 -3.44 11.63 -16.00
CA SER A 31 -4.28 10.45 -16.20
C SER A 31 -3.82 9.61 -17.39
N ALA A 32 -3.51 10.24 -18.52
CA ALA A 32 -2.98 9.51 -19.68
C ALA A 32 -1.64 8.81 -19.38
N LEU A 33 -0.74 9.48 -18.65
CA LEU A 33 0.52 8.89 -18.19
C LEU A 33 0.30 7.73 -17.22
N ALA A 34 -0.67 7.86 -16.30
CA ALA A 34 -1.02 6.79 -15.37
C ALA A 34 -1.54 5.54 -16.11
N THR A 35 -2.45 5.73 -17.07
CA THR A 35 -2.94 4.63 -17.94
C THR A 35 -1.79 3.99 -18.71
N GLN A 36 -0.90 4.79 -19.31
CA GLN A 36 0.25 4.27 -20.04
C GLN A 36 1.20 3.46 -19.14
N ARG A 37 1.53 3.99 -17.95
CA ARG A 37 2.38 3.31 -16.96
C ARG A 37 1.76 1.99 -16.50
N ARG A 38 0.46 1.99 -16.25
CA ARG A 38 -0.30 0.79 -15.90
C ARG A 38 -0.23 -0.26 -17.00
N SER A 39 -0.50 0.09 -18.25
CA SER A 39 -0.39 -0.85 -19.38
C SER A 39 1.03 -1.41 -19.54
N HIS A 40 2.05 -0.59 -19.32
CA HIS A 40 3.44 -1.03 -19.38
C HIS A 40 3.79 -1.98 -18.22
N LEU A 41 3.33 -1.69 -17.00
CA LEU A 41 3.49 -2.56 -15.85
C LEU A 41 2.87 -3.93 -16.11
N LEU A 42 1.61 -3.99 -16.55
CA LEU A 42 0.94 -5.26 -16.85
C LEU A 42 1.68 -6.10 -17.90
N LYS A 43 2.24 -5.46 -18.93
CA LYS A 43 3.08 -6.15 -19.93
C LYS A 43 4.34 -6.76 -19.30
N LYS A 44 5.00 -6.04 -18.39
CA LYS A 44 6.18 -6.55 -17.67
C LYS A 44 5.81 -7.73 -16.78
N LEU A 45 4.70 -7.62 -16.04
CA LEU A 45 4.22 -8.70 -15.17
C LEU A 45 3.84 -9.94 -15.97
N ALA A 46 3.17 -9.78 -17.11
CA ALA A 46 2.87 -10.89 -18.01
C ALA A 46 4.16 -11.54 -18.58
N ALA A 47 5.21 -10.76 -18.83
CA ALA A 47 6.48 -11.29 -19.30
C ALA A 47 7.19 -12.15 -18.24
N ILE A 48 7.26 -11.69 -16.99
CA ILE A 48 7.89 -12.46 -15.90
C ILE A 48 7.08 -13.70 -15.53
N ALA A 49 5.74 -13.64 -15.65
CA ALA A 49 4.85 -14.77 -15.40
C ALA A 49 5.11 -15.95 -16.36
N LYS A 50 5.52 -15.67 -17.61
CA LYS A 50 5.94 -16.73 -18.56
C LYS A 50 7.17 -17.51 -18.09
N HIS A 51 7.95 -16.95 -17.17
CA HIS A 51 9.10 -17.59 -16.56
C HIS A 51 8.78 -18.18 -15.17
N GLY A 52 7.49 -18.27 -14.81
CA GLY A 52 7.06 -18.78 -13.50
C GLY A 52 7.31 -17.82 -12.34
N LEU A 53 7.68 -16.57 -12.61
CA LEU A 53 7.91 -15.56 -11.58
C LEU A 53 6.61 -14.82 -11.27
N GLN A 54 6.37 -14.56 -9.98
CA GLN A 54 5.23 -13.80 -9.49
C GLN A 54 5.73 -12.59 -8.68
N PRO A 55 5.02 -11.44 -8.74
CA PRO A 55 5.36 -10.28 -7.93
C PRO A 55 4.98 -10.49 -6.45
N SER A 56 5.58 -9.72 -5.55
CA SER A 56 5.14 -9.60 -4.16
C SER A 56 4.60 -8.19 -3.90
N PHE A 57 3.69 -8.05 -2.94
CA PHE A 57 3.11 -6.76 -2.57
C PHE A 57 3.54 -6.36 -1.16
N THR A 58 3.79 -5.08 -0.95
CA THR A 58 3.80 -4.48 0.39
C THR A 58 2.53 -3.64 0.51
N LEU A 59 1.73 -3.89 1.55
CA LEU A 59 0.44 -3.26 1.77
C LEU A 59 0.41 -2.61 3.14
N ASP A 60 -0.02 -1.35 3.18
CA ASP A 60 -0.08 -0.53 4.37
C ASP A 60 -1.43 0.18 4.46
N PHE A 61 -2.01 0.19 5.66
CA PHE A 61 -3.23 0.91 6.01
C PHE A 61 -2.97 1.74 7.25
N TRP A 62 -3.04 3.07 7.14
CA TRP A 62 -2.76 3.96 8.26
C TRP A 62 -3.78 5.09 8.38
N MET A 63 -4.05 5.51 9.61
CA MET A 63 -4.85 6.68 9.89
C MET A 63 -3.93 7.89 10.00
N GLY A 64 -4.21 8.93 9.22
CA GLY A 64 -3.58 10.23 9.33
C GLY A 64 -3.99 10.96 10.60
N ARG A 65 -3.21 11.99 10.96
CA ARG A 65 -3.50 12.85 12.13
C ARG A 65 -4.79 13.66 11.99
N ASP A 66 -5.31 13.77 10.77
CA ASP A 66 -6.58 14.41 10.43
C ASP A 66 -7.75 13.42 10.43
N SER A 67 -7.59 12.24 11.04
CA SER A 67 -8.56 11.14 11.09
C SER A 67 -8.97 10.59 9.72
N ARG A 68 -8.23 10.94 8.66
CA ARG A 68 -8.40 10.35 7.34
C ARG A 68 -7.63 9.05 7.26
N SER A 69 -8.20 8.09 6.58
CA SER A 69 -7.68 6.74 6.49
C SER A 69 -7.16 6.48 5.08
N PHE A 70 -6.03 5.78 4.96
CA PHE A 70 -5.33 5.60 3.69
C PHE A 70 -4.90 4.17 3.49
N MET A 71 -4.84 3.77 2.22
CA MET A 71 -4.29 2.51 1.74
C MET A 71 -3.15 2.80 0.76
N GLY A 72 -2.00 2.19 1.03
CA GLY A 72 -0.84 2.18 0.14
C GLY A 72 -0.50 0.75 -0.27
N CYS A 73 -0.36 0.49 -1.57
CA CYS A 73 0.10 -0.80 -2.07
C CYS A 73 1.24 -0.58 -3.06
N THR A 74 2.37 -1.25 -2.81
CA THR A 74 3.53 -1.26 -3.72
C THR A 74 3.76 -2.68 -4.22
N ILE A 75 3.92 -2.82 -5.53
CA ILE A 75 4.27 -4.07 -6.18
C ILE A 75 5.78 -4.16 -6.37
N HIS A 76 6.36 -5.32 -6.06
CA HIS A 76 7.77 -5.66 -6.17
C HIS A 76 7.93 -6.85 -7.11
N TYR A 77 8.84 -6.79 -8.07
CA TYR A 77 9.03 -7.85 -9.05
C TYR A 77 10.44 -7.86 -9.63
N VAL A 78 10.92 -9.04 -10.04
CA VAL A 78 12.21 -9.19 -10.72
C VAL A 78 12.00 -9.17 -12.22
N CYS A 79 12.67 -8.24 -12.91
CA CYS A 79 12.61 -8.11 -14.37
C CYS A 79 13.99 -7.68 -14.86
N ASP A 80 14.50 -8.35 -15.90
CA ASP A 80 15.86 -8.14 -16.42
C ASP A 80 16.97 -8.35 -15.36
N LYS A 81 16.79 -9.37 -14.50
CA LYS A 81 17.70 -9.68 -13.38
C LYS A 81 17.87 -8.56 -12.35
N GLN A 82 16.93 -7.61 -12.31
CA GLN A 82 16.91 -6.52 -11.32
C GLN A 82 15.58 -6.51 -10.57
N LEU A 83 15.65 -6.23 -9.27
CA LEU A 83 14.47 -5.93 -8.47
C LEU A 83 13.91 -4.57 -8.87
N LYS A 84 12.62 -4.54 -9.19
CA LYS A 84 11.88 -3.33 -9.55
C LYS A 84 10.67 -3.21 -8.62
N HIS A 85 10.25 -1.99 -8.36
CA HIS A 85 9.03 -1.72 -7.60
C HIS A 85 8.24 -0.58 -8.20
N THR A 86 6.94 -0.52 -7.93
CA THR A 86 6.04 0.55 -8.36
C THR A 86 4.87 0.67 -7.40
N ILE A 87 4.46 1.89 -7.06
CA ILE A 87 3.24 2.12 -6.29
C ILE A 87 2.04 1.75 -7.17
N LEU A 88 1.28 0.74 -6.73
CA LEU A 88 0.09 0.23 -7.41
C LEU A 88 -1.15 1.04 -7.04
N CYS A 89 -1.26 1.41 -5.76
CA CYS A 89 -2.25 2.37 -5.29
C CYS A 89 -1.73 3.21 -4.13
N PHE A 90 -2.28 4.42 -4.07
CA PHE A 90 -2.26 5.30 -2.91
C PHE A 90 -3.61 6.01 -2.91
N LYS A 91 -4.49 5.65 -1.99
CA LYS A 91 -5.86 6.20 -1.95
C LYS A 91 -6.30 6.40 -0.51
N GLU A 92 -7.16 7.38 -0.32
CA GLU A 92 -7.97 7.48 0.88
C GLU A 92 -9.03 6.36 0.86
N VAL A 93 -9.27 5.77 2.03
CA VAL A 93 -10.30 4.76 2.25
C VAL A 93 -11.18 5.18 3.43
N PRO A 94 -12.46 4.79 3.47
CA PRO A 94 -13.30 5.11 4.61
C PRO A 94 -12.81 4.40 5.89
N PRO A 95 -12.78 5.09 7.05
CA PRO A 95 -12.60 4.42 8.32
C PRO A 95 -13.81 3.51 8.64
N THR A 96 -13.67 2.45 9.45
CA THR A 96 -12.47 1.98 10.15
C THR A 96 -11.70 0.91 9.36
N HIS A 97 -10.42 0.70 9.69
CA HIS A 97 -9.59 -0.34 9.07
C HIS A 97 -9.90 -1.74 9.59
N THR A 98 -11.18 -2.14 9.61
CA THR A 98 -11.55 -3.52 9.93
C THR A 98 -10.98 -4.48 8.90
N SER A 99 -10.85 -5.76 9.28
CA SER A 99 -10.43 -6.82 8.37
C SER A 99 -11.31 -6.90 7.12
N ASP A 100 -12.63 -6.72 7.25
CA ASP A 100 -13.56 -6.68 6.12
C ASP A 100 -13.30 -5.51 5.16
N SER A 101 -13.06 -4.32 5.71
CA SER A 101 -12.75 -3.11 4.93
C SER A 101 -11.44 -3.27 4.16
N ILE A 102 -10.42 -3.83 4.81
CA ILE A 102 -9.12 -4.14 4.21
C ILE A 102 -9.30 -5.16 3.07
N THR A 103 -10.00 -6.27 3.32
CA THR A 103 -10.30 -7.30 2.32
C THR A 103 -11.00 -6.70 1.11
N LEU A 104 -12.09 -5.96 1.31
CA LEU A 104 -12.85 -5.32 0.24
C LEU A 104 -11.97 -4.41 -0.63
N HIS A 105 -11.12 -3.59 0.00
CA HIS A 105 -10.26 -2.66 -0.72
C HIS A 105 -9.09 -3.34 -1.42
N PHE A 106 -8.56 -4.42 -0.87
CA PHE A 106 -7.51 -5.23 -1.48
C PHE A 106 -8.05 -6.07 -2.65
N GLU A 107 -9.19 -6.73 -2.49
CA GLU A 107 -9.85 -7.48 -3.57
C GLU A 107 -10.23 -6.58 -4.73
N GLY A 108 -10.78 -5.40 -4.46
CA GLY A 108 -11.06 -4.42 -5.52
C GLY A 108 -9.79 -3.99 -6.26
N LEU A 109 -8.63 -3.94 -5.59
CA LEU A 109 -7.34 -3.69 -6.23
C LEU A 109 -6.90 -4.89 -7.07
N HIS A 110 -7.03 -6.10 -6.55
CA HIS A 110 -6.72 -7.34 -7.24
C HIS A 110 -7.54 -7.47 -8.52
N ASP A 111 -8.86 -7.27 -8.46
CA ASP A 111 -9.78 -7.33 -9.61
C ASP A 111 -9.48 -6.25 -10.63
N CYS A 112 -9.15 -5.04 -10.17
CA CYS A 112 -8.77 -3.98 -11.08
C CYS A 112 -7.58 -4.41 -11.94
N TYR A 113 -6.54 -5.01 -11.35
CA TYR A 113 -5.28 -5.28 -12.04
C TYR A 113 -5.13 -6.71 -12.59
N GLU A 114 -5.94 -7.67 -12.13
CA GLU A 114 -5.85 -9.11 -12.44
C GLU A 114 -4.45 -9.69 -12.19
N ILE A 115 -3.77 -9.22 -11.14
CA ILE A 115 -2.39 -9.62 -10.81
C ILE A 115 -2.41 -10.63 -9.65
N ARG A 116 -1.97 -11.85 -9.93
CA ARG A 116 -1.60 -12.82 -8.88
C ARG A 116 -0.27 -12.43 -8.24
N CYS A 117 -0.15 -12.60 -6.93
CA CYS A 117 1.08 -12.34 -6.19
C CYS A 117 1.63 -13.62 -5.55
N PHE A 118 2.94 -13.63 -5.31
CA PHE A 118 3.66 -14.65 -4.55
C PHE A 118 3.43 -14.49 -3.06
N GLN A 119 3.53 -13.25 -2.57
CA GLN A 119 3.43 -12.94 -1.15
C GLN A 119 2.92 -11.50 -0.96
N ILE A 120 2.18 -11.30 0.12
CA ILE A 120 1.77 -9.99 0.62
C ILE A 120 2.54 -9.77 1.93
N ILE A 121 3.16 -8.60 2.05
CA ILE A 121 3.91 -8.15 3.22
C ILE A 121 3.14 -6.99 3.84
N THR A 122 2.82 -7.10 5.12
CA THR A 122 2.05 -6.12 5.89
C THR A 122 2.75 -5.86 7.22
N ASP A 123 2.27 -4.87 7.97
CA ASP A 123 2.61 -4.78 9.39
C ASP A 123 1.92 -5.89 10.22
N ASN A 124 2.17 -5.87 11.53
CA ASN A 124 1.63 -6.83 12.49
C ASN A 124 0.31 -6.38 13.13
N ALA A 125 -0.39 -5.37 12.57
CA ALA A 125 -1.64 -4.90 13.12
C ALA A 125 -2.68 -6.03 13.13
N ALA A 126 -3.56 -6.06 14.15
CA ALA A 126 -4.51 -7.16 14.35
C ALA A 126 -5.37 -7.44 13.12
N ASN A 127 -5.89 -6.38 12.49
CA ASN A 127 -6.73 -6.52 11.29
C ASN A 127 -5.92 -6.95 10.05
N MET A 128 -4.66 -6.55 9.92
CA MET A 128 -3.80 -7.04 8.84
C MET A 128 -3.49 -8.52 9.01
N LYS A 129 -3.25 -8.98 10.25
CA LYS A 129 -3.09 -10.41 10.57
C LYS A 129 -4.34 -11.22 10.22
N CYS A 130 -5.51 -10.72 10.61
CA CYS A 130 -6.79 -11.37 10.36
C CYS A 130 -7.02 -11.59 8.84
N VAL A 131 -6.61 -10.65 7.99
CA VAL A 131 -6.77 -10.77 6.54
C VAL A 131 -5.69 -11.63 5.89
N PHE A 132 -4.41 -11.41 6.22
CA PHE A 132 -3.29 -11.91 5.41
C PHE A 132 -2.44 -12.98 6.06
N LEU A 133 -2.62 -13.25 7.36
CA LEU A 133 -1.75 -14.15 8.12
C LEU A 133 -2.45 -15.40 8.66
N ILE A 134 -3.73 -15.67 8.34
CA ILE A 134 -4.37 -16.91 8.80
C ILE A 134 -3.81 -18.12 8.03
N PRO A 135 -3.01 -18.98 8.68
CA PRO A 135 -2.71 -20.31 8.15
C PRO A 135 -3.97 -21.16 8.35
N HIS A 136 -4.24 -22.05 7.41
CA HIS A 136 -5.29 -23.06 7.57
C HIS A 136 -5.09 -23.84 8.89
N GLU A 137 -6.17 -24.00 9.69
CA GLU A 137 -6.30 -24.71 11.00
C GLU A 137 -5.84 -23.89 12.23
N ILE A 138 -6.64 -23.58 13.26
CA ILE A 138 -7.61 -24.37 14.04
C ILE A 138 -8.72 -23.44 14.55
N ALA A 139 -9.95 -23.94 14.58
CA ALA A 139 -11.07 -23.33 15.30
C ALA A 139 -10.75 -23.20 16.79
N THR A 140 -10.63 -21.98 17.30
CA THR A 140 -10.89 -21.70 18.71
C THR A 140 -12.08 -20.75 18.76
N GLN A 141 -13.09 -21.22 19.48
CA GLN A 141 -14.36 -20.56 19.75
C GLN A 141 -14.16 -19.14 20.29
N GLU A 142 -15.16 -18.31 19.98
CA GLU A 142 -15.34 -16.93 20.40
C GLU A 142 -15.01 -16.69 21.89
N ILE A 143 -14.27 -15.61 22.14
CA ILE A 143 -14.37 -14.86 23.39
C ILE A 143 -14.71 -13.43 22.97
N ASP A 144 -15.92 -13.01 23.31
CA ASP A 144 -16.34 -11.61 23.36
C ASP A 144 -15.42 -10.88 24.34
N ASP A 145 -14.80 -9.79 23.90
CA ASP A 145 -14.32 -8.73 24.79
C ASP A 145 -14.63 -7.38 24.12
N ASP A 146 -15.89 -6.96 24.26
CA ASP A 146 -16.21 -5.54 24.42
C ASP A 146 -15.55 -5.08 25.73
N ASP A 147 -14.56 -4.20 25.65
CA ASP A 147 -14.58 -2.91 26.37
C ASP A 147 -13.25 -2.15 26.19
N ASP A 148 -13.42 -0.85 25.98
CA ASP A 148 -12.42 0.21 26.14
C ASP A 148 -11.70 0.08 27.50
N ASP A 149 -10.39 0.32 27.54
CA ASP A 149 -9.80 1.35 28.41
C ASP A 149 -8.28 1.47 28.19
N ASP A 150 -7.85 2.73 28.10
CA ASP A 150 -6.48 3.17 28.36
C ASP A 150 -6.03 2.64 29.74
N ASP A 151 -4.85 2.02 29.83
CA ASP A 151 -3.87 2.42 30.84
C ASP A 151 -2.47 1.84 30.57
N ASP A 152 -1.52 2.73 30.78
CA ASP A 152 -0.07 2.60 30.75
C ASP A 152 0.37 1.70 31.91
N ASP A 153 1.11 0.61 31.65
CA ASP A 153 1.95 -0.02 32.66
C ASP A 153 3.10 -0.80 32.01
N ASP A 154 4.31 -0.30 32.25
CA ASP A 154 5.59 -0.90 31.91
C ASP A 154 5.71 -2.32 32.50
N ILE A 155 5.86 -3.33 31.63
CA ILE A 155 6.25 -4.68 32.04
C ILE A 155 7.73 -4.89 31.70
N GLU A 156 8.58 -4.82 32.73
CA GLU A 156 9.97 -5.32 32.69
C GLU A 156 9.96 -6.83 32.42
N ILE A 157 10.55 -7.25 31.29
CA ILE A 157 10.77 -8.67 30.98
C ILE A 157 12.12 -9.10 31.54
N ASP A 158 12.08 -10.04 32.48
CA ASP A 158 13.24 -10.69 33.08
C ASP A 158 13.94 -11.63 32.06
N ASN A 159 15.27 -11.55 31.99
CA ASN A 159 16.12 -12.12 30.93
C ASN A 159 16.57 -13.57 31.21
N GLU A 160 15.67 -14.52 31.52
CA GLU A 160 16.09 -15.91 31.82
C GLU A 160 15.59 -17.01 30.86
N ASP A 161 14.70 -16.75 29.89
CA ASP A 161 14.19 -17.80 28.98
C ASP A 161 14.86 -17.87 27.59
N LEU A 162 16.00 -17.20 27.39
CA LEU A 162 16.70 -17.14 26.08
C LEU A 162 17.77 -18.21 25.83
N GLU A 163 18.03 -19.15 26.76
CA GLU A 163 19.12 -20.12 26.58
C GLU A 163 18.72 -21.51 26.05
N GLU A 164 17.44 -21.92 26.05
CA GLU A 164 17.09 -23.28 25.59
C GLU A 164 16.94 -23.44 24.06
N TRP A 165 16.86 -22.36 23.29
CA TRP A 165 16.70 -22.44 21.81
C TRP A 165 18.00 -22.49 21.01
N ASN A 166 19.17 -22.36 21.66
CA ASN A 166 20.47 -22.36 20.97
C ASN A 166 21.22 -23.70 21.01
N LEU A 167 20.59 -24.76 21.51
CA LEU A 167 21.19 -26.11 21.61
C LEU A 167 20.61 -27.14 20.63
N MET A 168 19.81 -26.71 19.66
CA MET A 168 19.20 -27.61 18.67
C MET A 168 19.40 -27.23 17.18
N ASN A 169 20.37 -26.37 16.85
CA ASN A 169 20.84 -26.17 15.47
C ASN A 169 22.37 -26.11 15.38
#